data_AF-A0A377KCR0-F1
#
_entry.id   AF-A0A377KCR0-F1
#
_cell.length_a   1.000
_cell.length_b   1.000
_cell.length_c   1.000
_cell.angle_alpha   90.00
_cell.angle_beta   90.00
_cell.angle_gamma   90.00
#
_symmetry.space_group_name_H-M   'P 1'
#
loop_
_entity.id
_entity.type
_entity.pdbx_description
1 polymer ?
#
loop_
_entity_poly.entity_id
_entity_poly.type
_entity_poly.pdbx_seq_one_letter_code
_entity_poly.pdbx_strand_id
1 'polypeptide(L)'
;MNGVTGRRIYCWERGREAEAKEILHQLMQQRGFYPMVAAQRIGEEYELKIDKAPQNVDSALTQGPEMARVRELMYWNLDNTARSEWANLVKSKSKTEQAQLARYAFNNQWWDLSVQATIAGKLWDHLEERFPLAYNDLFKRYTSGKEIPQSYAMAIARQESAWNPKVKSPVGASGPDADYAWYRDPYGEDVLYSRL
;
A
#
# COMPACT_ATOMS: atom_id res chain seq x y z
N MET A 1 22.12 12.46 9.53
CA MET A 1 21.40 11.90 10.70
C MET A 1 21.03 13.04 11.65
N ASN A 2 19.73 13.13 11.99
CA ASN A 2 19.24 13.34 13.37
C ASN A 2 19.38 14.70 14.09
N GLY A 3 19.13 15.84 13.43
CA GLY A 3 18.93 17.11 14.15
C GLY A 3 17.64 17.16 14.99
N VAL A 4 16.57 16.53 14.51
CA VAL A 4 15.25 16.52 15.17
C VAL A 4 15.08 15.30 16.09
N THR A 5 15.64 14.15 15.68
CA THR A 5 15.58 12.91 16.46
C THR A 5 16.44 12.98 17.72
N GLY A 6 17.62 13.62 17.65
CA GLY A 6 18.52 13.77 18.80
C GLY A 6 17.94 14.70 19.89
N ARG A 7 17.21 15.74 19.50
CA ARG A 7 16.60 16.69 20.45
C ARG A 7 15.45 16.06 21.26
N ARG A 8 14.78 15.04 20.69
CA ARG A 8 13.62 14.36 21.30
C ARG A 8 13.98 13.44 22.45
N ILE A 9 15.02 12.63 22.30
CA ILE A 9 15.50 11.75 23.38
C ILE A 9 16.07 12.62 24.51
N TYR A 10 16.79 13.69 24.14
CA TYR A 10 17.45 14.60 25.07
C TYR A 10 16.51 15.36 26.02
N CYS A 11 15.29 15.73 25.59
CA CYS A 11 14.35 16.45 26.46
C CYS A 11 13.69 15.55 27.51
N TRP A 12 13.43 14.28 27.19
CA TRP A 12 12.84 13.33 28.13
C TRP A 12 13.85 12.90 29.19
N GLU A 13 15.11 12.67 28.79
CA GLU A 13 16.22 12.38 29.71
C GLU A 13 16.54 13.55 30.66
N ARG A 14 16.16 14.78 30.31
CA ARG A 14 16.37 16.01 31.11
C ARG A 14 15.18 16.37 32.01
N GLY A 15 14.14 15.54 32.09
CA GLY A 15 12.95 15.82 32.92
C GLY A 15 12.03 16.94 32.38
N ARG A 16 12.14 17.30 31.09
CA ARG A 16 11.29 18.33 30.43
C ARG A 16 10.10 17.66 29.74
N GLU A 17 9.29 16.98 30.55
CA GLU A 17 8.18 16.14 30.06
C GLU A 17 7.14 16.92 29.24
N ALA A 18 6.82 18.16 29.63
CA ALA A 18 5.87 19.01 28.92
C ALA A 18 6.31 19.36 27.49
N GLU A 19 7.60 19.69 27.30
CA GLU A 19 8.13 19.99 25.96
C GLU A 19 8.31 18.74 25.10
N ALA A 20 8.65 17.61 25.72
CA ALA A 20 8.70 16.34 25.02
C ALA A 20 7.30 15.93 24.52
N LYS A 21 6.27 16.07 25.37
CA LYS A 21 4.87 15.81 25.02
C LYS A 21 4.38 16.71 23.88
N GLU A 22 4.64 18.01 23.93
CA GLU A 22 4.26 18.94 22.85
C GLU A 22 4.85 18.53 21.49
N ILE A 23 6.14 18.17 21.46
CA ILE A 23 6.80 17.70 20.23
C ILE A 23 6.20 16.39 19.72
N LEU A 24 5.75 15.51 20.62
CA LEU A 24 5.13 14.23 20.28
C LEU A 24 3.69 14.43 19.78
N HIS A 25 2.92 15.35 20.38
CA HIS A 25 1.60 15.73 19.85
C HIS A 25 1.70 16.33 18.45
N GLN A 26 2.66 17.21 18.19
CA GLN A 26 2.90 17.74 16.85
C GLN A 26 3.31 16.66 15.83
N LEU A 27 3.98 15.60 16.29
CA LEU A 27 4.28 14.44 15.44
C LEU A 27 3.05 13.62 15.11
N MET A 28 2.17 13.40 16.09
CA MET A 28 0.97 12.58 15.90
C MET A 28 0.05 13.14 14.80
N GLN A 29 0.08 14.45 14.58
CA GLN A 29 -0.65 15.09 13.47
C GLN A 29 -0.10 14.75 12.07
N GLN A 30 1.07 14.11 11.98
CA GLN A 30 1.69 13.72 10.71
C GLN A 30 1.44 12.25 10.41
N ARG A 31 1.69 11.84 9.15
CA ARG A 31 1.60 10.45 8.70
C ARG A 31 2.96 9.78 8.66
N GLY A 32 3.08 8.58 9.23
CA GLY A 32 4.24 7.71 9.05
C GLY A 32 4.58 6.88 10.28
N PHE A 33 5.75 6.23 10.26
CA PHE A 33 6.23 5.38 11.34
C PHE A 33 6.43 6.15 12.66
N TYR A 34 7.15 7.29 12.63
CA TYR A 34 7.46 8.06 13.83
C TYR A 34 6.22 8.69 14.52
N PRO A 35 5.21 9.20 13.79
CA PRO A 35 3.93 9.61 14.38
C PRO A 35 3.21 8.50 15.17
N MET A 36 3.20 7.27 14.65
CA MET A 36 2.61 6.11 15.36
C MET A 36 3.41 5.77 16.62
N VAL A 37 4.76 5.79 16.53
CA VAL A 37 5.63 5.61 17.69
C VAL A 37 5.42 6.72 18.72
N ALA A 38 5.15 7.96 18.30
CA ALA A 38 4.89 9.07 19.20
C ALA A 38 3.60 8.86 20.00
N ALA A 39 2.50 8.47 19.34
CA ALA A 39 1.23 8.13 20.00
C ALA A 39 1.41 6.98 21.01
N GLN A 40 2.04 5.89 20.59
CA GLN A 40 2.32 4.75 21.48
C GLN A 40 3.18 5.16 22.68
N ARG A 41 4.14 6.07 22.48
CA ARG A 41 5.07 6.51 23.50
C ARG A 41 4.42 7.40 24.56
N ILE A 42 3.42 8.20 24.20
CA ILE A 42 2.66 9.01 25.16
C ILE A 42 1.40 8.30 25.70
N GLY A 43 1.07 7.12 25.16
CA GLY A 43 -0.07 6.30 25.60
C GLY A 43 -1.40 6.75 24.99
N GLU A 44 -1.38 7.45 23.86
CA GLU A 44 -2.57 7.92 23.16
C GLU A 44 -2.84 7.08 21.91
N GLU A 45 -4.12 7.03 21.51
CA GLU A 45 -4.52 6.37 20.28
C GLU A 45 -4.10 7.21 19.07
N TYR A 46 -3.52 6.57 18.05
CA TYR A 46 -3.10 7.26 16.83
C TYR A 46 -4.29 7.42 15.87
N GLU A 47 -4.69 8.66 15.61
CA GLU A 47 -5.76 8.95 14.65
C GLU A 47 -5.27 8.81 13.20
N LEU A 48 -5.83 7.85 12.48
CA LEU A 48 -5.58 7.69 11.05
C LEU A 48 -6.40 8.70 10.25
N LYS A 49 -5.72 9.66 9.63
CA LYS A 49 -6.34 10.52 8.61
C LYS A 49 -6.62 9.72 7.35
N ILE A 50 -7.91 9.46 7.07
CA ILE A 50 -8.39 8.75 5.88
C ILE A 50 -9.22 9.72 5.05
N ASP A 51 -8.64 10.23 3.97
CA ASP A 51 -9.37 10.97 2.95
C ASP A 51 -10.10 9.95 2.05
N LYS A 52 -11.40 10.14 1.84
CA LYS A 52 -12.19 9.27 0.97
C LYS A 52 -12.19 9.80 -0.45
N ALA A 53 -11.97 8.91 -1.41
CA ALA A 53 -12.17 9.25 -2.81
C ALA A 53 -13.66 9.62 -3.08
N PRO A 54 -13.94 10.43 -4.13
CA PRO A 54 -15.30 10.70 -4.55
C PRO A 54 -16.06 9.38 -4.82
N GLN A 55 -17.29 9.26 -4.30
CA GLN A 55 -18.12 8.06 -4.52
C GLN A 55 -18.45 7.83 -6.00
N ASN A 56 -18.56 8.91 -6.77
CA ASN A 56 -18.85 8.86 -8.20
C ASN A 56 -17.56 9.04 -8.99
N VAL A 57 -17.18 7.98 -9.69
CA VAL A 57 -16.14 8.02 -10.73
C VAL A 57 -16.78 8.55 -12.00
N ASP A 58 -16.20 9.59 -12.60
CA ASP A 58 -16.70 10.15 -13.85
C ASP A 58 -16.67 9.10 -14.98
N SER A 59 -17.81 8.92 -15.64
CA SER A 59 -17.95 8.04 -16.80
C SER A 59 -17.00 8.45 -17.93
N ALA A 60 -16.71 9.74 -18.12
CA ALA A 60 -15.81 10.20 -19.18
C ALA A 60 -14.38 9.66 -19.02
N LEU A 61 -13.93 9.49 -17.77
CA LEU A 61 -12.61 8.91 -17.46
C LEU A 61 -12.55 7.40 -17.67
N THR A 62 -13.70 6.73 -17.60
CA THR A 62 -13.80 5.26 -17.62
C THR A 62 -14.34 4.70 -18.94
N GLN A 63 -14.90 5.54 -19.80
CA GLN A 63 -15.44 5.14 -21.10
C GLN A 63 -14.51 5.47 -22.29
N GLY A 64 -13.36 6.10 -22.03
CA GLY A 64 -12.38 6.42 -23.06
C GLY A 64 -11.68 5.17 -23.65
N PRO A 65 -11.08 5.29 -24.84
CA PRO A 65 -10.40 4.16 -25.50
C PRO A 65 -9.19 3.65 -24.70
N GLU A 66 -8.54 4.52 -23.91
CA GLU A 66 -7.42 4.11 -23.04
C GLU A 66 -7.89 3.17 -21.93
N MET A 67 -9.03 3.46 -21.29
CA MET A 67 -9.60 2.57 -20.28
C MET A 67 -10.05 1.24 -20.86
N ALA A 68 -10.63 1.25 -22.07
CA ALA A 68 -11.01 0.03 -22.77
C ALA A 68 -9.78 -0.88 -22.98
N ARG A 69 -8.63 -0.33 -23.41
CA ARG A 69 -7.38 -1.09 -23.54
C ARG A 69 -6.92 -1.66 -22.20
N VAL A 70 -6.92 -0.85 -21.13
CA VAL A 70 -6.55 -1.32 -19.79
C VAL A 70 -7.43 -2.48 -19.35
N ARG A 71 -8.75 -2.39 -19.57
CA ARG A 71 -9.70 -3.45 -19.21
C ARG A 71 -9.39 -4.78 -19.92
N GLU A 72 -9.13 -4.74 -21.22
CA GLU A 72 -8.74 -5.93 -21.98
C GLU A 72 -7.40 -6.51 -21.49
N LEU A 73 -6.41 -5.65 -21.23
CA LEU A 73 -5.11 -6.09 -20.72
C LEU A 73 -5.23 -6.76 -19.34
N MET A 74 -6.06 -6.22 -18.44
CA MET A 74 -6.33 -6.84 -17.15
C MET A 74 -7.08 -8.17 -17.31
N TYR A 75 -8.03 -8.27 -18.25
CA TYR A 75 -8.74 -9.52 -18.55
C TYR A 75 -7.79 -10.65 -18.98
N TRP A 76 -6.77 -10.32 -19.79
CA TRP A 76 -5.74 -11.26 -20.22
C TRP A 76 -4.60 -11.46 -19.21
N ASN A 77 -4.69 -10.89 -18.01
CA ASN A 77 -3.62 -10.89 -17.00
C ASN A 77 -2.29 -10.37 -17.58
N LEU A 78 -2.33 -9.31 -18.39
CA LEU A 78 -1.15 -8.63 -18.94
C LEU A 78 -0.78 -7.43 -18.05
N ASP A 79 -0.61 -7.67 -16.75
CA ASP A 79 -0.46 -6.65 -15.71
C ASP A 79 0.65 -5.63 -16.02
N ASN A 80 1.80 -6.07 -16.51
CA ASN A 80 2.92 -5.16 -16.86
C ASN A 80 2.58 -4.21 -18.03
N THR A 81 1.83 -4.69 -19.01
CA THR A 81 1.37 -3.86 -20.14
C THR A 81 0.24 -2.93 -19.68
N ALA A 82 -0.71 -3.45 -18.90
CA ALA A 82 -1.79 -2.67 -18.29
C ALA A 82 -1.22 -1.53 -17.43
N ARG A 83 -0.17 -1.81 -16.65
CA ARG A 83 0.54 -0.84 -15.81
C ARG A 83 1.14 0.30 -16.60
N SER A 84 1.67 0.02 -17.79
CA SER A 84 2.25 1.04 -18.67
C SER A 84 1.17 1.95 -19.27
N GLU A 85 0.07 1.36 -19.77
CA GLU A 85 -1.10 2.12 -20.27
C GLU A 85 -1.73 2.96 -19.15
N TRP A 86 -1.91 2.36 -17.97
CA TRP A 86 -2.44 3.03 -16.79
C TRP A 86 -1.57 4.19 -16.32
N ALA A 87 -0.23 4.02 -16.34
CA ALA A 87 0.69 5.10 -15.99
C ALA A 87 0.47 6.33 -16.88
N ASN A 88 0.31 6.12 -18.18
CA ASN A 88 0.07 7.20 -19.14
C ASN A 88 -1.29 7.87 -18.94
N LEU A 89 -2.34 7.06 -18.72
CA LEU A 89 -3.69 7.54 -18.46
C LEU A 89 -3.72 8.44 -17.22
N VAL A 90 -3.12 8.01 -16.10
CA VAL A 90 -3.16 8.72 -14.81
C VAL A 90 -2.25 9.96 -14.81
N LYS A 91 -1.11 9.92 -15.53
CA LYS A 91 -0.12 11.02 -15.55
C LYS A 91 -0.67 12.32 -16.13
N SER A 92 -1.62 12.24 -17.06
CA SER A 92 -2.19 13.39 -17.77
C SER A 92 -3.40 14.02 -17.06
N LYS A 93 -3.79 13.51 -15.89
CA LYS A 93 -5.05 13.85 -15.20
C LYS A 93 -4.82 14.71 -13.96
N SER A 94 -5.84 15.46 -13.57
CA SER A 94 -5.88 16.23 -12.32
C SER A 94 -5.92 15.31 -11.09
N LYS A 95 -5.57 15.83 -9.91
CA LYS A 95 -5.60 15.05 -8.66
C LYS A 95 -6.97 14.42 -8.37
N THR A 96 -8.06 15.14 -8.67
CA THR A 96 -9.43 14.63 -8.48
C THR A 96 -9.69 13.44 -9.39
N GLU A 97 -9.34 13.56 -10.67
CA GLU A 97 -9.49 12.47 -11.64
C GLU A 97 -8.57 11.28 -11.30
N GLN A 98 -7.35 11.53 -10.80
CA GLN A 98 -6.45 10.48 -10.33
C GLN A 98 -7.03 9.72 -9.13
N ALA A 99 -7.72 10.41 -8.21
CA ALA A 99 -8.42 9.79 -7.08
C ALA A 99 -9.61 8.96 -7.55
N GLN A 100 -10.37 9.46 -8.53
CA GLN A 100 -11.46 8.71 -9.16
C GLN A 100 -10.94 7.46 -9.88
N LEU A 101 -9.83 7.55 -10.60
CA LEU A 101 -9.18 6.40 -11.24
C LEU A 101 -8.67 5.38 -10.21
N ALA A 102 -8.10 5.84 -9.08
CA ALA A 102 -7.69 4.97 -7.98
C ALA A 102 -8.87 4.21 -7.37
N ARG A 103 -10.01 4.89 -7.18
CA ARG A 103 -11.25 4.29 -6.69
C ARG A 103 -11.86 3.34 -7.70
N TYR A 104 -11.82 3.68 -8.99
CA TYR A 104 -12.29 2.80 -10.06
C TYR A 104 -11.50 1.48 -10.09
N ALA A 105 -10.18 1.56 -10.05
CA ALA A 105 -9.32 0.38 -9.98
C ALA A 105 -9.60 -0.45 -8.73
N PHE A 106 -9.77 0.21 -7.57
CA PHE A 106 -10.14 -0.44 -6.31
C PHE A 106 -11.48 -1.22 -6.42
N ASN A 107 -12.51 -0.59 -6.98
CA ASN A 107 -13.83 -1.20 -7.16
C ASN A 107 -13.80 -2.41 -8.12
N ASN A 108 -12.89 -2.41 -9.10
CA ASN A 108 -12.69 -3.52 -10.05
C ASN A 108 -11.68 -4.57 -9.54
N GLN A 109 -11.21 -4.47 -8.29
CA GLN A 109 -10.20 -5.35 -7.70
C GLN A 109 -8.84 -5.32 -8.41
N TRP A 110 -8.52 -4.24 -9.11
CA TRP A 110 -7.21 -3.98 -9.73
C TRP A 110 -6.30 -3.30 -8.71
N TRP A 111 -5.87 -4.07 -7.71
CA TRP A 111 -5.18 -3.57 -6.51
C TRP A 111 -3.88 -2.82 -6.81
N ASP A 112 -3.11 -3.32 -7.77
CA ASP A 112 -1.85 -2.75 -8.23
C ASP A 112 -2.05 -1.40 -8.95
N LEU A 113 -3.08 -1.30 -9.80
CA LEU A 113 -3.46 -0.07 -10.51
C LEU A 113 -4.02 0.99 -9.56
N SER A 114 -4.77 0.57 -8.53
CA SER A 114 -5.26 1.45 -7.47
C SER A 114 -4.09 2.09 -6.70
N VAL A 115 -3.13 1.27 -6.29
CA VAL A 115 -1.90 1.75 -5.63
C VAL A 115 -1.05 2.63 -6.56
N GLN A 116 -0.95 2.29 -7.84
CA GLN A 116 -0.21 3.10 -8.80
C GLN A 116 -0.85 4.48 -9.00
N ALA A 117 -2.18 4.55 -9.06
CA ALA A 117 -2.91 5.81 -9.21
C ALA A 117 -2.72 6.73 -8.01
N THR A 118 -2.78 6.18 -6.79
CA THR A 118 -2.52 6.95 -5.56
C THR A 118 -1.08 7.45 -5.47
N ILE A 119 -0.09 6.68 -5.94
CA ILE A 119 1.31 7.13 -6.02
C ILE A 119 1.45 8.27 -7.03
N ALA A 120 0.89 8.12 -8.23
CA ALA A 120 0.98 9.12 -9.28
C ALA A 120 0.33 10.45 -8.87
N GLY A 121 -0.83 10.39 -8.21
CA GLY A 121 -1.54 11.58 -7.72
C GLY A 121 -1.07 12.13 -6.38
N LYS A 122 -0.07 11.50 -5.76
CA LYS A 122 0.40 11.83 -4.39
C LYS A 122 -0.75 11.86 -3.39
N LEU A 123 -1.70 10.93 -3.54
CA LEU A 123 -2.94 10.80 -2.75
C LEU A 123 -2.65 10.09 -1.43
N TRP A 124 -1.74 10.65 -0.64
CA TRP A 124 -1.12 9.92 0.44
C TRP A 124 -2.06 9.54 1.59
N ASP A 125 -3.12 10.32 1.75
CA ASP A 125 -4.10 10.17 2.82
C ASP A 125 -5.33 9.34 2.37
N HIS A 126 -5.36 8.90 1.11
CA HIS A 126 -6.36 7.95 0.59
C HIS A 126 -5.97 6.51 0.97
N LEU A 127 -6.06 6.19 2.26
CA LEU A 127 -5.52 4.95 2.81
C LEU A 127 -6.24 3.70 2.31
N GLU A 128 -7.55 3.75 2.03
CA GLU A 128 -8.32 2.61 1.49
C GLU A 128 -7.76 2.15 0.14
N GLU A 129 -7.52 3.08 -0.79
CA GLU A 129 -7.00 2.79 -2.13
C GLU A 129 -5.49 2.47 -2.11
N ARG A 130 -4.76 2.95 -1.11
CA ARG A 130 -3.32 2.68 -0.94
C ARG A 130 -3.01 1.33 -0.31
N PHE A 131 -3.92 0.83 0.51
CA PHE A 131 -3.79 -0.41 1.27
C PHE A 131 -5.04 -1.28 1.06
N PRO A 132 -5.34 -1.70 -0.19
CA PRO A 132 -6.47 -2.57 -0.43
C PRO A 132 -6.27 -3.93 0.26
N LEU A 133 -7.37 -4.56 0.64
CA LEU A 133 -7.39 -5.93 1.17
C LEU A 133 -7.25 -6.96 0.03
N ALA A 134 -6.16 -6.84 -0.73
CA ALA A 134 -5.86 -7.71 -1.86
C ALA A 134 -5.67 -9.17 -1.39
N TYR A 135 -6.25 -10.11 -2.13
CA TYR A 135 -6.12 -11.55 -1.88
C TYR A 135 -6.46 -11.99 -0.44
N ASN A 136 -7.40 -11.30 0.21
CA ASN A 136 -7.75 -11.51 1.62
C ASN A 136 -7.99 -12.98 1.98
N ASP A 137 -8.71 -13.72 1.14
CA ASP A 137 -9.02 -15.13 1.39
C ASP A 137 -7.79 -16.04 1.28
N LEU A 138 -6.85 -15.74 0.38
CA LEU A 138 -5.59 -16.46 0.26
C LEU A 138 -4.70 -16.19 1.47
N PHE A 139 -4.53 -14.91 1.86
CA PHE A 139 -3.77 -14.57 3.06
C PHE A 139 -4.37 -15.22 4.30
N LYS A 140 -5.70 -15.13 4.49
CA LYS A 140 -6.39 -15.77 5.61
C LYS A 140 -6.16 -17.28 5.63
N ARG A 141 -6.22 -17.95 4.48
CA ARG A 141 -5.98 -19.40 4.37
C ARG A 141 -4.53 -19.75 4.74
N TYR A 142 -3.56 -19.04 4.18
CA TYR A 142 -2.14 -19.38 4.35
C TYR A 142 -1.52 -18.88 5.66
N THR A 143 -2.12 -17.91 6.35
CA THR A 143 -1.74 -17.55 7.72
C THR A 143 -2.52 -18.33 8.78
N SER A 144 -3.59 -19.04 8.40
CA SER A 144 -4.31 -19.91 9.33
C SER A 144 -3.38 -21.03 9.81
N GLY A 145 -3.24 -21.16 11.14
CA GLY A 145 -2.34 -22.14 11.75
C GLY A 145 -0.86 -21.73 11.80
N LYS A 146 -0.51 -20.51 11.37
CA LYS A 146 0.83 -19.94 11.56
C LYS A 146 0.82 -18.88 12.66
N GLU A 147 1.96 -18.64 13.30
CA GLU A 147 2.11 -17.58 14.32
C GLU A 147 2.12 -16.17 13.72
N ILE A 148 2.30 -16.05 12.39
CA ILE A 148 2.32 -14.77 11.69
C ILE A 148 0.90 -14.19 11.53
N PRO A 149 0.64 -12.95 11.99
CA PRO A 149 -0.63 -12.30 11.76
C PRO A 149 -0.89 -12.07 10.27
N GLN A 150 -2.14 -12.21 9.83
CA GLN A 150 -2.56 -11.94 8.45
C GLN A 150 -2.16 -10.53 8.00
N SER A 151 -2.37 -9.53 8.86
CA SER A 151 -2.02 -8.14 8.60
C SER A 151 -0.53 -7.95 8.34
N TYR A 152 0.33 -8.70 9.05
CA TYR A 152 1.77 -8.64 8.86
C TYR A 152 2.19 -9.22 7.51
N ALA A 153 1.68 -10.40 7.15
CA ALA A 153 1.94 -11.00 5.84
C ALA A 153 1.49 -10.10 4.68
N MET A 154 0.32 -9.47 4.81
CA MET A 154 -0.18 -8.48 3.84
C MET A 154 0.71 -7.23 3.77
N ALA A 155 1.21 -6.73 4.91
CA ALA A 155 2.10 -5.58 4.95
C ALA A 155 3.42 -5.84 4.22
N ILE A 156 3.99 -7.04 4.38
CA ILE A 156 5.19 -7.46 3.64
C ILE A 156 4.90 -7.53 2.14
N ALA A 157 3.83 -8.23 1.74
CA ALA A 157 3.46 -8.34 0.32
C ALA A 157 3.23 -6.96 -0.35
N ARG A 158 2.62 -6.02 0.38
CA ARG A 158 2.43 -4.64 -0.04
C ARG A 158 3.76 -3.90 -0.25
N GLN A 159 4.73 -4.11 0.63
CA GLN A 159 6.04 -3.46 0.55
C GLN A 159 6.86 -4.01 -0.62
N GLU A 160 6.86 -5.34 -0.80
CA GLU A 160 7.67 -6.03 -1.80
C GLU A 160 7.14 -5.82 -3.23
N SER A 161 5.83 -5.90 -3.41
CA SER A 161 5.24 -5.99 -4.76
C SER A 161 4.27 -4.87 -5.13
N ALA A 162 3.88 -4.04 -4.17
CA ALA A 162 2.75 -3.12 -4.32
C ALA A 162 1.49 -3.81 -4.91
N TRP A 163 1.29 -5.10 -4.57
CA TRP A 163 0.24 -6.00 -5.05
C TRP A 163 0.32 -6.47 -6.50
N ASN A 164 1.43 -6.22 -7.21
CA ASN A 164 1.63 -6.79 -8.55
C ASN A 164 2.16 -8.24 -8.42
N PRO A 165 1.36 -9.27 -8.76
CA PRO A 165 1.80 -10.66 -8.65
C PRO A 165 2.96 -10.99 -9.60
N LYS A 166 3.09 -10.24 -10.72
CA LYS A 166 4.04 -10.50 -11.80
C LYS A 166 5.27 -9.60 -11.80
N VAL A 167 5.47 -8.79 -10.75
CA VAL A 167 6.64 -7.92 -10.68
C VAL A 167 7.91 -8.78 -10.65
N LYS A 168 8.91 -8.46 -11.48
CA LYS A 168 10.23 -9.10 -11.39
C LYS A 168 11.26 -8.04 -11.05
N SER A 169 11.92 -8.21 -9.91
CA SER A 169 13.07 -7.39 -9.51
C SER A 169 14.23 -7.58 -10.51
N PRO A 170 15.09 -6.57 -10.72
CA PRO A 170 16.28 -6.69 -11.58
C PRO A 170 17.21 -7.86 -11.21
N VAL A 171 17.15 -8.35 -9.96
CA VAL A 171 17.93 -9.48 -9.46
C VAL A 171 17.17 -10.83 -9.46
N GLY A 172 15.96 -10.88 -10.04
CA GLY A 172 15.20 -12.12 -10.24
C GLY A 172 14.21 -12.50 -9.13
N ALA A 173 13.97 -11.64 -8.14
CA ALA A 173 12.83 -11.83 -7.23
C ALA A 173 11.53 -11.65 -8.03
N SER A 174 10.75 -12.73 -8.16
CA SER A 174 9.40 -12.66 -8.72
C SER A 174 8.44 -12.24 -7.60
N GLY A 175 7.44 -11.44 -7.92
CA GLY A 175 6.40 -11.01 -7.00
C GLY A 175 5.69 -12.21 -6.40
N PRO A 176 4.81 -11.99 -5.42
CA PRO A 176 3.92 -13.04 -4.95
C PRO A 176 2.92 -13.35 -6.05
N ASP A 177 3.35 -14.09 -7.07
CA ASP A 177 2.47 -14.85 -7.94
C ASP A 177 1.67 -15.74 -7.00
N ALA A 178 0.34 -15.65 -7.06
CA ALA A 178 -0.54 -16.48 -6.22
C ALA A 178 -0.26 -17.99 -6.39
N ASP A 179 0.37 -18.36 -7.50
CA ASP A 179 0.80 -19.74 -7.82
C ASP A 179 2.26 -20.06 -7.42
N TYR A 180 3.13 -19.08 -7.14
CA TYR A 180 4.56 -19.29 -6.83
C TYR A 180 5.01 -18.81 -5.45
N ALA A 181 4.24 -17.98 -4.75
CA ALA A 181 4.54 -17.58 -3.37
C ALA A 181 4.45 -18.75 -2.37
N TRP A 182 3.83 -19.86 -2.79
CA TRP A 182 3.62 -21.07 -2.01
C TRP A 182 3.97 -22.28 -2.88
N TYR A 183 5.27 -22.57 -2.98
CA TYR A 183 5.72 -23.84 -3.55
C TYR A 183 5.53 -24.92 -2.49
N ARG A 184 4.69 -25.90 -2.78
CA ARG A 184 4.56 -27.13 -1.99
C ARG A 184 5.73 -28.01 -2.34
N ASP A 185 6.68 -28.18 -1.43
CA ASP A 185 7.83 -29.04 -1.68
C ASP A 185 7.38 -30.52 -1.85
N PRO A 186 8.21 -31.39 -2.44
CA PRO A 186 7.87 -32.81 -2.65
C PRO A 186 7.69 -33.62 -1.34
N TYR A 187 7.96 -33.01 -0.18
CA TYR A 187 7.73 -33.54 1.17
C TYR A 187 6.51 -32.94 1.87
N GLY A 188 5.80 -32.00 1.24
CA GLY A 188 4.49 -31.51 1.67
C GLY A 188 4.47 -30.23 2.51
N GLU A 189 5.59 -29.53 2.64
CA GLU A 189 5.68 -28.26 3.38
C GLU A 189 5.51 -27.04 2.45
N ASP A 190 4.69 -26.07 2.86
CA ASP A 190 4.46 -24.81 2.13
C ASP A 190 5.46 -23.74 2.62
N VAL A 191 6.48 -23.45 1.81
CA VAL A 191 7.56 -22.52 2.16
C VAL A 191 7.38 -21.16 1.49
N LEU A 192 7.44 -20.09 2.28
CA LEU A 192 7.46 -18.69 1.82
C LEU A 192 8.82 -18.39 1.18
N TYR A 193 8.87 -18.27 -0.14
CA TYR A 193 10.13 -17.99 -0.85
C TYR A 193 10.41 -16.48 -0.86
N SER A 194 11.08 -15.96 0.16
CA SER A 194 11.72 -14.64 0.11
C SER A 194 13.18 -14.81 -0.32
N ARG A 195 13.51 -14.55 -1.59
CA ARG A 195 14.90 -14.18 -1.93
C ARG A 195 15.05 -12.70 -1.64
N LEU A 196 15.92 -12.42 -0.67
CA LEU A 196 16.42 -11.12 -0.22
C LEU A 196 16.63 -10.12 -1.38
#